data_AF-A0A937HVV1-F1
#
_entry.id   AF-A0A937HVV1-F1
#
_cell.length_a   1.000
_cell.length_b   1.000
_cell.length_c   1.000
_cell.angle_alpha   90.00
_cell.angle_beta   90.00
_cell.angle_gamma   90.00
#
_symmetry.space_group_name_H-M   'P 1'
#
loop_
_entity.id
_entity.type
_entity.pdbx_description
1 polymer ?
#
loop_
_entity_poly.entity_id
_entity_poly.type
_entity_poly.pdbx_seq_one_letter_code
_entity_poly.pdbx_strand_id
1 'polypeptide(L)'
;MNKLDKESVLGISALLVHAANIDEIYSEHEKSLIKDFIKSYLTNDDENEILKKAEKIENNSNQLLNYTNIIKENSLEIKKDIIEHLWKVIISDNAVDQYESNLMRRICGLIYFPDKECAEIKLKLINNK
;
A
#
# COMPACT_ATOMS: atom_id res chain seq x y z
N MET A 1 -13.40 -13.74 5.59
CA MET A 1 -12.39 -12.76 6.01
C MET A 1 -11.09 -13.17 5.37
N ASN A 2 -10.62 -12.37 4.42
CA ASN A 2 -9.32 -12.56 3.81
C ASN A 2 -8.27 -12.36 4.91
N LYS A 3 -7.47 -13.40 5.19
CA LYS A 3 -6.53 -13.40 6.31
C LYS A 3 -5.12 -13.17 5.77
N LEU A 4 -4.55 -12.03 6.11
CA LEU A 4 -3.10 -11.82 6.07
C LEU A 4 -2.57 -12.10 7.48
N ASP A 5 -1.46 -12.80 7.57
CA ASP A 5 -0.73 -12.93 8.83
C ASP A 5 0.04 -11.63 9.14
N LYS A 6 0.57 -11.52 10.36
CA LYS A 6 1.24 -10.32 10.84
C LYS A 6 2.49 -9.96 10.04
N GLU A 7 3.25 -10.95 9.56
CA GLU A 7 4.45 -10.70 8.75
C GLU A 7 4.06 -10.17 7.36
N SER A 8 3.02 -10.74 6.76
CA SER A 8 2.46 -10.23 5.51
C SER A 8 1.98 -8.77 5.64
N VAL A 9 1.22 -8.46 6.69
CA VAL A 9 0.73 -7.09 6.94
C VAL A 9 1.89 -6.13 7.16
N LEU A 10 2.93 -6.55 7.89
CA LEU A 10 4.13 -5.74 8.10
C LEU A 10 4.86 -5.44 6.78
N GLY A 11 5.04 -6.44 5.92
CA GLY A 11 5.68 -6.27 4.61
C GLY A 11 4.86 -5.39 3.67
N ILE A 12 3.55 -5.53 3.64
CA ILE A 12 2.66 -4.69 2.83
C ILE A 12 2.59 -3.26 3.38
N SER A 13 2.62 -3.10 4.70
CA SER A 13 2.71 -1.77 5.33
C SER A 13 3.99 -1.06 4.94
N ALA A 14 5.12 -1.77 4.84
CA ALA A 14 6.37 -1.17 4.35
C ALA A 14 6.26 -0.70 2.89
N LEU A 15 5.50 -1.42 2.05
CA LEU A 15 5.20 -0.95 0.69
C LEU A 15 4.33 0.31 0.68
N LEU A 16 3.34 0.40 1.57
CA LEU A 16 2.52 1.60 1.70
C LEU A 16 3.34 2.80 2.18
N VAL A 17 4.26 2.59 3.14
CA VAL A 17 5.22 3.62 3.56
C VAL A 17 6.12 4.04 2.40
N HIS A 18 6.60 3.08 1.60
CA HIS A 18 7.41 3.39 0.42
C HIS A 18 6.65 4.26 -0.58
N ALA A 19 5.35 3.99 -0.77
CA ALA A 19 4.49 4.79 -1.63
C ALA A 19 4.29 6.21 -1.10
N ALA A 20 4.06 6.36 0.22
CA ALA A 20 3.93 7.65 0.89
C ALA A 20 5.24 8.47 0.90
N ASN A 21 6.40 7.81 0.86
CA ASN A 21 7.71 8.47 0.92
C ASN A 21 8.24 8.92 -0.45
N ILE A 22 7.53 8.70 -1.56
CA ILE A 22 8.07 8.96 -2.92
C ILE A 22 8.48 10.42 -3.11
N ASP A 23 7.68 11.35 -2.61
CA ASP A 23 7.89 12.79 -2.75
C ASP A 23 8.69 13.40 -1.58
N GLU A 24 9.24 12.54 -0.71
CA GLU A 24 9.96 12.86 0.53
C GLU A 24 9.12 13.61 1.59
N ILE A 25 7.79 13.71 1.43
CA ILE A 25 6.88 14.37 2.37
C ILE A 25 5.93 13.35 2.99
N TYR A 26 6.38 12.68 4.05
CA TYR A 26 5.55 11.72 4.76
C TYR A 26 4.67 12.38 5.82
N SER A 27 3.40 12.60 5.46
CA SER A 27 2.43 13.33 6.27
C SER A 27 1.79 12.50 7.39
N GLU A 28 1.22 13.18 8.40
CA GLU A 28 0.41 12.51 9.43
C GLU A 28 -0.88 11.91 8.86
N HIS A 29 -1.39 12.45 7.74
CA HIS A 29 -2.59 11.92 7.09
C HIS A 29 -2.31 10.55 6.46
N GLU A 30 -1.20 10.41 5.75
CA GLU A 30 -0.77 9.12 5.17
C GLU A 30 -0.47 8.10 6.25
N LYS A 31 0.21 8.50 7.35
CA LYS A 31 0.40 7.64 8.52
C LYS A 31 -0.93 7.09 9.02
N SER A 32 -1.98 7.93 9.07
CA SER A 32 -3.32 7.48 9.46
C SER A 32 -3.88 6.45 8.48
N LEU A 33 -3.75 6.68 7.16
CA LEU A 33 -4.23 5.74 6.14
C LEU A 33 -3.53 4.38 6.23
N ILE A 34 -2.23 4.36 6.51
CA ILE A 34 -1.46 3.13 6.69
C ILE A 34 -1.86 2.42 7.99
N LYS A 35 -2.13 3.16 9.07
CA LYS A 35 -2.68 2.60 10.32
C LYS A 35 -4.06 1.98 10.11
N ASP A 36 -4.90 2.60 9.29
CA ASP A 36 -6.22 2.05 8.95
C ASP A 36 -6.10 0.74 8.19
N PHE A 37 -5.15 0.64 7.24
CA PHE A 37 -4.80 -0.63 6.59
C PHE A 37 -4.39 -1.69 7.64
N ILE A 38 -3.46 -1.36 8.55
CA ILE A 38 -3.00 -2.30 9.58
C ILE A 38 -4.18 -2.78 10.44
N LYS A 39 -5.06 -1.89 10.88
CA LYS A 39 -6.24 -2.21 11.69
C LYS A 39 -7.24 -3.10 10.96
N SER A 40 -7.35 -2.96 9.64
CA SER A 40 -8.28 -3.78 8.84
C SER A 40 -7.91 -5.28 8.84
N TYR A 41 -6.63 -5.61 9.05
CA TYR A 41 -6.13 -6.99 9.10
C TYR A 41 -5.74 -7.47 10.51
N LEU A 42 -5.28 -6.56 11.38
CA LEU A 42 -4.74 -6.88 12.71
C LEU A 42 -5.45 -6.07 13.80
N THR A 43 -6.66 -6.49 14.17
CA THR A 43 -7.52 -5.73 15.11
C THR A 43 -7.02 -5.70 16.56
N ASN A 44 -6.14 -6.62 16.95
CA ASN A 44 -5.67 -6.78 18.33
C ASN A 44 -4.20 -6.36 18.52
N ASP A 45 -3.53 -5.93 17.45
CA ASP A 45 -2.14 -5.48 17.49
C ASP A 45 -2.07 -3.95 17.61
N ASP A 46 -0.96 -3.44 18.13
CA ASP A 46 -0.68 -2.00 18.15
C ASP A 46 -0.21 -1.54 16.77
N GLU A 47 -1.07 -0.78 16.08
CA GLU A 47 -0.79 -0.27 14.75
C GLU A 47 0.44 0.66 14.72
N ASN A 48 0.73 1.35 15.83
CA ASN A 48 1.86 2.27 15.90
C ASN A 48 3.18 1.50 15.95
N GLU A 49 3.20 0.36 16.67
CA GLU A 49 4.38 -0.51 16.70
C GLU A 49 4.61 -1.21 15.36
N ILE A 50 3.54 -1.59 14.66
CA ILE A 50 3.65 -2.17 13.31
C ILE A 50 4.12 -1.11 12.30
N LEU A 51 3.53 0.09 12.34
CA LEU A 51 3.93 1.19 11.46
C LEU A 51 5.41 1.54 11.65
N LYS A 52 5.88 1.71 12.89
CA LYS A 52 7.31 1.96 13.19
C LYS A 52 8.23 0.87 12.62
N LYS A 53 7.80 -0.39 12.63
CA LYS A 53 8.57 -1.49 12.05
C LYS A 53 8.55 -1.45 10.54
N ALA A 54 7.40 -1.13 9.94
CA ALA A 54 7.27 -0.96 8.49
C ALA A 54 8.17 0.16 7.98
N GLU A 55 8.18 1.32 8.66
CA GLU A 55 9.08 2.45 8.38
C GLU A 55 10.56 2.05 8.45
N LYS A 56 10.95 1.28 9.47
CA LYS A 56 12.31 0.76 9.58
C LYS A 56 12.65 -0.21 8.45
N ILE A 57 11.70 -1.05 8.04
CA ILE A 57 11.93 -2.01 6.96
C ILE A 57 12.12 -1.26 5.64
N GLU A 58 11.27 -0.28 5.35
CA GLU A 58 11.35 0.55 4.15
C GLU A 58 12.69 1.27 4.06
N ASN A 59 13.10 1.96 5.13
CA ASN A 59 14.38 2.68 5.17
C ASN A 59 15.62 1.76 5.02
N ASN A 60 15.49 0.47 5.35
CA ASN A 60 16.59 -0.50 5.22
C ASN A 60 16.52 -1.34 3.93
N SER A 61 15.51 -1.14 3.09
CA SER A 61 15.23 -2.02 1.95
C SER A 61 14.76 -1.23 0.72
N ASN A 62 15.60 -1.21 -0.32
CA ASN A 62 15.19 -0.78 -1.66
C ASN A 62 14.44 -1.88 -2.45
N GLN A 63 13.99 -2.96 -1.80
CA GLN A 63 13.52 -4.16 -2.49
C GLN A 63 11.99 -4.23 -2.60
N LEU A 64 11.43 -3.47 -3.55
CA LEU A 64 10.03 -3.56 -3.99
C LEU A 64 9.58 -5.01 -4.29
N LEU A 65 10.52 -5.85 -4.75
CA LEU A 65 10.27 -7.25 -5.09
C LEU A 65 9.80 -8.08 -3.89
N ASN A 66 10.34 -7.81 -2.69
CA ASN A 66 10.00 -8.59 -1.49
C ASN A 66 8.57 -8.34 -1.08
N TYR A 67 8.15 -7.07 -1.08
CA TYR A 67 6.79 -6.69 -0.73
C TYR A 67 5.77 -7.23 -1.74
N THR A 68 6.10 -7.11 -3.03
CA THR A 68 5.19 -7.54 -4.11
C THR A 68 5.07 -9.06 -4.18
N ASN A 69 6.10 -9.83 -3.84
CA ASN A 69 5.99 -11.29 -3.74
C ASN A 69 4.97 -11.73 -2.68
N ILE A 70 4.89 -11.06 -1.52
CA ILE A 70 3.87 -11.33 -0.50
C ILE A 70 2.48 -11.16 -1.11
N ILE A 71 2.25 -10.06 -1.84
CA ILE A 71 0.96 -9.73 -2.45
C ILE A 71 0.62 -10.71 -3.59
N LYS A 72 1.62 -11.11 -4.38
CA LYS A 72 1.47 -11.94 -5.57
C LYS A 72 0.82 -13.30 -5.26
N GLU A 73 1.17 -13.90 -4.13
CA GLU A 73 0.69 -15.23 -3.70
C GLU A 73 -0.72 -15.19 -3.07
N ASN A 74 -1.32 -14.01 -2.94
CA ASN A 74 -2.65 -13.84 -2.35
C ASN A 74 -3.79 -13.86 -3.39
N SER A 75 -5.04 -13.94 -2.90
CA SER A 75 -6.24 -13.92 -3.76
C SER A 75 -6.39 -12.59 -4.50
N LEU A 76 -7.15 -12.61 -5.61
CA LEU A 76 -7.44 -11.38 -6.36
C LEU A 76 -8.15 -10.32 -5.50
N GLU A 77 -9.00 -10.75 -4.56
CA GLU A 77 -9.66 -9.84 -3.62
C GLU A 77 -8.68 -9.12 -2.70
N ILE A 78 -7.69 -9.85 -2.15
CA ILE A 78 -6.63 -9.25 -1.33
C ILE A 78 -5.78 -8.30 -2.17
N LYS A 79 -5.39 -8.71 -3.38
CA LYS A 79 -4.64 -7.83 -4.30
C LYS A 79 -5.39 -6.54 -4.55
N LYS A 80 -6.69 -6.64 -4.83
CA LYS A 80 -7.57 -5.49 -5.06
C LYS A 80 -7.63 -4.56 -3.86
N ASP A 81 -7.80 -5.11 -2.66
CA ASP A 81 -7.85 -4.34 -1.41
C ASP A 81 -6.52 -3.60 -1.14
N ILE A 82 -5.39 -4.26 -1.38
CA ILE A 82 -4.07 -3.63 -1.22
C ILE A 82 -3.84 -2.53 -2.25
N ILE A 83 -4.26 -2.73 -3.51
CA ILE A 83 -4.22 -1.69 -4.55
C ILE A 83 -5.11 -0.50 -4.19
N GLU A 84 -6.27 -0.73 -3.56
CA GLU A 84 -7.13 0.34 -3.06
C GLU A 84 -6.44 1.16 -1.95
N HIS A 85 -5.79 0.50 -0.99
CA HIS A 85 -5.03 1.19 0.05
C HIS A 85 -3.83 1.96 -0.50
N LEU A 86 -3.09 1.39 -1.46
CA LEU A 86 -2.00 2.09 -2.15
C LEU A 86 -2.50 3.36 -2.84
N TRP A 87 -3.62 3.28 -3.56
CA TRP A 87 -4.20 4.47 -4.17
C TRP A 87 -4.66 5.47 -3.15
N LYS A 88 -5.28 5.06 -2.03
CA LYS A 88 -5.70 5.98 -0.96
C LYS A 88 -4.53 6.81 -0.43
N VAL A 89 -3.37 6.17 -0.23
CA VAL A 89 -2.13 6.83 0.21
C VAL A 89 -1.63 7.81 -0.85
N ILE A 90 -1.43 7.33 -2.08
CA ILE A 90 -0.89 8.13 -3.20
C ILE A 90 -1.76 9.34 -3.55
N ILE A 91 -3.08 9.18 -3.60
CA ILE A 91 -3.97 10.31 -3.95
C ILE A 91 -4.27 11.22 -2.74
N SER A 92 -3.74 10.90 -1.56
CA SER A 92 -4.07 11.64 -0.34
C SER A 92 -3.58 13.08 -0.45
N ASP A 93 -2.40 13.26 -1.04
CA ASP A 93 -1.90 14.55 -1.50
C ASP A 93 -2.41 14.87 -2.91
N ASN A 94 -2.86 16.10 -3.11
CA ASN A 94 -3.84 16.47 -4.13
C ASN A 94 -3.42 16.32 -5.60
N ALA A 95 -2.25 15.78 -5.91
CA ALA A 95 -1.80 15.56 -7.28
C ALA A 95 -1.01 14.26 -7.42
N VAL A 96 -1.54 13.33 -8.21
CA VAL A 96 -0.78 12.14 -8.61
C VAL A 96 0.22 12.50 -9.70
N ASP A 97 1.50 12.30 -9.46
CA ASP A 97 2.56 12.59 -10.42
C ASP A 97 2.96 11.36 -11.27
N GLN A 98 3.99 11.56 -12.10
CA GLN A 98 4.50 10.50 -12.98
C GLN A 98 5.21 9.38 -12.19
N TYR A 99 5.89 9.69 -11.09
CA TYR A 99 6.59 8.73 -10.25
C TYR A 99 5.62 7.78 -9.56
N GLU A 100 4.54 8.30 -9.00
CA GLU A 100 3.51 7.50 -8.33
C GLU A 100 2.74 6.63 -9.32
N SER A 101 2.39 7.20 -10.49
CA SER A 101 1.77 6.44 -11.58
C SER A 101 2.68 5.31 -12.06
N ASN A 102 3.99 5.54 -12.15
CA ASN A 102 4.98 4.53 -12.48
C ASN A 102 5.11 3.46 -11.38
N LEU A 103 5.08 3.85 -10.09
CA LEU A 103 5.09 2.91 -8.99
C LEU A 103 3.89 1.97 -9.07
N MET A 104 2.68 2.52 -9.24
CA MET A 104 1.45 1.71 -9.33
C MET A 104 1.49 0.72 -10.49
N ARG A 105 1.94 1.15 -11.67
CA ARG A 105 2.12 0.25 -12.83
C ARG A 105 3.14 -0.86 -12.54
N ARG A 106 4.27 -0.53 -11.90
CA ARG A 106 5.28 -1.53 -11.52
C ARG A 106 4.74 -2.54 -10.52
N ILE A 107 4.02 -2.08 -9.49
CA ILE A 107 3.38 -2.96 -8.50
C ILE A 107 2.40 -3.90 -9.20
N CYS A 108 1.49 -3.38 -10.04
CA CYS A 108 0.51 -4.19 -10.77
C CYS A 108 1.17 -5.28 -11.62
N GLY A 109 2.24 -4.92 -12.35
CA GLY A 109 3.02 -5.88 -13.13
C GLY A 109 3.66 -6.99 -12.29
N LEU A 110 4.18 -6.65 -11.10
CA LEU A 110 4.84 -7.61 -10.21
C LEU A 110 3.84 -8.58 -9.53
N ILE A 111 2.63 -8.11 -9.22
CA ILE A 111 1.62 -8.91 -8.53
C ILE A 111 0.63 -9.59 -9.49
N TYR A 112 0.79 -9.38 -10.81
CA TYR A 112 -0.12 -9.81 -11.88
C TYR A 112 -1.56 -9.30 -11.69
N PHE A 113 -1.71 -8.01 -11.33
CA PHE A 113 -3.03 -7.38 -11.18
C PHE A 113 -3.41 -6.62 -12.47
N PRO A 114 -4.65 -6.73 -12.98
CA PRO A 114 -5.03 -6.10 -14.24
C PRO A 114 -4.94 -4.56 -14.18
N ASP A 115 -4.22 -3.97 -15.14
CA ASP A 115 -4.07 -2.50 -15.27
C ASP A 115 -5.43 -1.79 -15.34
N LYS A 116 -6.42 -2.41 -16.01
CA LYS A 116 -7.78 -1.86 -16.13
C LYS A 116 -8.44 -1.72 -14.76
N GLU A 117 -8.40 -2.76 -13.93
CA GLU A 117 -8.98 -2.72 -12.58
C GLU A 117 -8.24 -1.73 -11.69
N CYS A 118 -6.91 -1.63 -11.81
CA CYS A 118 -6.13 -0.64 -11.08
C CYS A 118 -6.57 0.80 -11.41
N ALA A 119 -6.77 1.10 -12.69
CA ALA A 119 -7.26 2.41 -13.13
C ALA A 119 -8.70 2.69 -12.67
N GLU A 120 -9.58 1.69 -12.71
CA GLU A 120 -10.97 1.82 -12.22
C GLU A 120 -11.02 2.14 -10.72
N ILE A 121 -10.16 1.53 -9.90
CA ILE A 121 -10.04 1.82 -8.47
C ILE A 121 -9.63 3.29 -8.25
N LYS A 122 -8.61 3.77 -8.98
CA LYS A 122 -8.17 5.18 -8.93
C LYS A 122 -9.34 6.12 -9.23
N LEU A 123 -10.03 5.91 -10.35
CA LEU A 123 -11.14 6.75 -10.78
C LEU A 123 -12.28 6.76 -9.76
N LYS A 124 -12.62 5.59 -9.21
CA LYS A 124 -13.63 5.47 -8.16
C LYS A 124 -13.28 6.30 -6.92
N LEU A 125 -12.03 6.26 -6.47
CA LEU A 125 -11.60 7.00 -5.28
C LEU A 125 -11.59 8.52 -5.53
N ILE A 126 -11.16 8.96 -6.71
CA ILE A 126 -11.17 10.39 -7.09
C ILE A 126 -12.60 10.94 -7.18
N ASN A 127 -13.53 10.17 -7.75
CA ASN A 127 -14.93 10.61 -7.90
C ASN A 127 -15.73 10.58 -6.59
N ASN A 128 -15.22 9.93 -5.54
CA ASN A 128 -15.85 9.83 -4.23
C ASN A 128 -15.26 10.79 -3.19
N LYS A 129 -14.28 11.64 -3.57
CA LYS A 129 -13.84 12.80 -2.77
C LYS A 129 -14.84 13.94 -2.92
#